data_AF-A0A060BVT3-F1
#
_entry.id   AF-A0A060BVT3-F1
#
_cell.length_a   1.000
_cell.length_b   1.000
_cell.length_c   1.000
_cell.angle_alpha   90.00
_cell.angle_beta   90.00
_cell.angle_gamma   90.00
#
_symmetry.space_group_name_H-M   'P 1'
#
loop_
_entity.id
_entity.type
_entity.pdbx_description
1 polymer ?
#
loop_
_entity_poly.entity_id
_entity_poly.type
_entity_poly.pdbx_seq_one_letter_code
_entity_poly.pdbx_strand_id
1 'polypeptide(L)'
;QGEVVCLDAPGLDSISAVFNTAANWNIESIIETKSKPDTEYKYPKSNFFKDFIQLQRSMAASNNALTPDPSKHDSIASSWWEWPLMWSGIRMSGWQHNMRKYYMFGNPFVIWFTTFMFTNICNCYCNY
;
A
#
# COMPACT_ATOMS: atom_id res chain seq x y z
N GLN A 1 -3.04 -9.24 19.08
CA GLN A 1 -3.99 -10.36 19.16
C GLN A 1 -5.28 -9.91 18.51
N GLY A 2 -5.92 -10.77 17.71
CA GLY A 2 -7.25 -10.51 17.18
C GLY A 2 -8.32 -10.89 18.21
N GLU A 3 -9.48 -10.24 18.12
CA GLU A 3 -10.67 -10.64 18.88
C GLU A 3 -11.25 -11.94 18.30
N VAL A 4 -11.68 -12.87 19.16
CA VAL A 4 -12.32 -14.13 18.76
C VAL A 4 -13.75 -14.11 19.26
N VAL A 5 -14.71 -14.19 18.33
CA VAL A 5 -16.14 -14.14 18.62
C VAL A 5 -16.84 -15.34 17.99
N CYS A 6 -17.80 -15.92 18.72
CA CYS A 6 -18.70 -16.93 18.20
C CYS A 6 -19.99 -16.25 17.74
N LEU A 7 -20.13 -16.07 16.41
CA LEU A 7 -21.34 -15.54 15.79
C LEU A 7 -22.10 -16.66 15.07
N ASP A 8 -23.42 -16.55 15.03
CA ASP A 8 -24.25 -17.48 14.26
C ASP A 8 -23.91 -17.36 12.76
N ALA A 9 -23.69 -18.50 12.12
CA ALA A 9 -23.34 -18.53 10.71
C ALA A 9 -24.55 -18.14 9.84
N PRO A 10 -24.37 -17.33 8.80
CA PRO A 10 -25.43 -17.10 7.82
C PRO A 10 -25.76 -18.41 7.10
N GLY A 11 -27.04 -18.57 6.69
CA GLY A 11 -27.47 -19.75 5.92
C GLY A 11 -26.58 -19.97 4.69
N LEU A 12 -26.22 -21.23 4.42
CA LEU A 12 -25.34 -21.61 3.30
C LEU A 12 -25.87 -21.18 1.93
N ASP A 13 -27.17 -20.96 1.81
CA ASP A 13 -27.89 -20.49 0.62
C ASP A 13 -27.83 -18.96 0.44
N SER A 14 -27.34 -18.22 1.43
CA SER A 14 -27.24 -16.76 1.37
C SER A 14 -25.97 -16.29 0.65
N ILE A 15 -26.11 -15.28 -0.22
CA ILE A 15 -24.97 -14.60 -0.86
C ILE A 15 -23.98 -14.06 0.18
N SER A 16 -24.48 -13.73 1.38
CA SER A 16 -23.65 -13.27 2.50
C SER A 16 -22.63 -14.32 2.96
N ALA A 17 -22.97 -15.61 2.89
CA ALA A 17 -22.05 -16.70 3.23
C ALA A 17 -20.86 -16.81 2.27
N VAL A 18 -21.00 -16.36 1.02
CA VAL A 18 -19.91 -16.37 0.02
C VAL A 18 -18.91 -15.25 0.26
N PHE A 19 -19.39 -14.07 0.68
CA PHE A 19 -18.53 -12.91 0.91
C PHE A 19 -17.95 -12.86 2.34
N ASN A 20 -18.61 -13.50 3.31
CA ASN A 20 -18.12 -13.56 4.68
C ASN A 20 -17.08 -14.67 4.84
N THR A 21 -15.81 -14.31 4.68
CA THR A 21 -14.67 -15.22 4.85
C THR A 21 -14.18 -15.30 6.31
N ALA A 22 -14.74 -14.50 7.24
CA ALA A 22 -14.20 -14.39 8.60
C ALA A 22 -14.32 -15.69 9.41
N ALA A 23 -15.26 -16.57 9.06
CA ALA A 23 -15.46 -17.86 9.70
C ALA A 23 -14.70 -19.04 9.03
N ASN A 24 -13.97 -18.78 7.93
CA ASN A 24 -13.25 -19.83 7.20
C ASN A 24 -11.90 -20.11 7.89
N TRP A 25 -11.75 -21.33 8.42
CA TRP A 25 -10.52 -21.78 9.07
C TRP A 25 -9.82 -22.86 8.24
N ASN A 26 -8.50 -22.80 8.18
CA ASN A 26 -7.64 -23.79 7.53
C ASN A 26 -6.59 -24.31 8.53
N ILE A 27 -6.20 -25.58 8.40
CA ILE A 27 -5.13 -26.19 9.18
C ILE A 27 -3.82 -26.01 8.41
N GLU A 28 -2.92 -25.16 8.91
CA GLU A 28 -1.67 -24.84 8.21
C GLU A 28 -0.51 -25.78 8.56
N SER A 29 -0.47 -26.29 9.79
CA SER A 29 0.61 -27.14 10.27
C SER A 29 0.09 -28.22 11.21
N ILE A 30 0.54 -29.45 11.00
CA ILE A 30 0.31 -30.58 11.90
C ILE A 30 1.68 -31.04 12.38
N ILE A 31 1.95 -30.91 13.67
CA ILE A 31 3.28 -31.16 14.25
C ILE A 31 3.45 -32.65 14.56
N GLU A 32 2.39 -33.31 15.03
CA GLU A 32 2.39 -34.73 15.37
C GLU A 32 1.24 -35.45 14.69
N THR A 33 1.51 -36.59 14.07
CA THR A 33 0.48 -37.42 13.45
C THR A 33 0.88 -38.89 13.52
N LYS A 34 -0.09 -39.74 13.82
CA LYS A 34 0.08 -41.20 13.91
C LYS A 34 0.21 -41.88 12.54
N SER A 35 -0.17 -41.18 11.47
CA SER A 35 -0.09 -41.65 10.09
C SER A 35 1.20 -41.20 9.41
N LYS A 36 1.72 -41.99 8.47
CA LYS A 36 2.84 -41.55 7.63
C LYS A 36 2.32 -40.48 6.64
N PRO A 37 3.04 -39.37 6.45
CA PRO A 37 2.67 -38.39 5.43
C PRO A 37 2.72 -39.05 4.06
N ASP A 38 1.73 -38.78 3.22
CA ASP A 38 1.72 -39.23 1.84
C ASP A 38 2.88 -38.54 1.08
N THR A 39 3.80 -39.33 0.55
CA THR A 39 5.05 -38.84 -0.04
C THR A 39 4.85 -38.08 -1.35
N GLU A 40 3.66 -38.15 -1.94
CA GLU A 40 3.36 -37.58 -3.27
C GLU A 40 2.37 -36.39 -3.22
N TYR A 41 1.87 -36.00 -2.05
CA TYR A 41 0.89 -34.92 -1.98
C TYR A 41 1.48 -33.58 -2.42
N LYS A 42 0.96 -33.04 -3.52
CA LYS A 42 1.30 -31.72 -4.04
C LYS A 42 0.08 -30.82 -3.98
N TYR A 43 0.25 -29.62 -3.44
CA TYR A 43 -0.82 -28.63 -3.42
C TYR A 43 -1.28 -28.29 -4.85
N PRO A 44 -2.60 -28.17 -5.08
CA PRO A 44 -3.11 -27.71 -6.35
C PRO A 44 -2.61 -26.29 -6.63
N LYS A 45 -2.37 -25.98 -7.91
CA LYS A 45 -2.04 -24.61 -8.31
C LYS A 45 -3.22 -23.69 -7.99
N SER A 46 -2.92 -22.53 -7.41
CA SER A 46 -3.91 -21.48 -7.17
C SER A 46 -4.36 -20.83 -8.47
N ASN A 47 -5.53 -20.19 -8.42
CA ASN A 47 -6.06 -19.45 -9.56
C ASN A 47 -5.42 -18.06 -9.61
N PHE A 48 -4.82 -17.71 -10.75
CA PHE A 48 -4.13 -16.42 -10.96
C PHE A 48 -4.93 -15.20 -10.51
N PHE A 49 -6.21 -15.10 -10.89
CA PHE A 49 -7.03 -13.92 -10.54
C PHE A 49 -7.31 -13.80 -9.04
N LYS A 50 -7.43 -14.93 -8.33
CA LYS A 50 -7.60 -14.91 -6.86
C LYS A 50 -6.34 -14.37 -6.21
N ASP A 51 -5.18 -14.86 -6.64
CA ASP A 51 -3.88 -14.42 -6.12
C ASP A 51 -3.61 -12.95 -6.45
N PHE A 52 -3.96 -12.51 -7.66
CA PHE A 52 -3.82 -11.12 -8.07
C PHE A 52 -4.64 -10.18 -7.19
N ILE A 53 -5.92 -10.49 -6.95
CA ILE A 53 -6.78 -9.65 -6.10
C ILE A 53 -6.29 -9.68 -4.64
N GLN A 54 -5.89 -10.84 -4.13
CA GLN A 54 -5.33 -10.96 -2.77
C GLN A 54 -4.05 -10.13 -2.61
N LEU A 55 -3.20 -10.12 -3.64
CA LEU A 55 -1.96 -9.34 -3.67
C LEU A 55 -2.21 -7.84 -3.78
N GLN A 56 -3.17 -7.40 -4.60
CA GLN A 56 -3.54 -5.98 -4.64
C GLN A 56 -4.15 -5.51 -3.31
N ARG A 57 -4.95 -6.36 -2.66
CA ARG A 57 -5.49 -6.07 -1.32
C ARG A 57 -4.36 -5.95 -0.27
N SER A 58 -3.36 -6.82 -0.32
CA SER A 58 -2.23 -6.76 0.63
C SER A 58 -1.33 -5.54 0.38
N MET A 59 -1.14 -5.14 -0.88
CA MET A 59 -0.46 -3.89 -1.23
C MET A 59 -1.23 -2.66 -0.74
N ALA A 60 -2.55 -2.63 -0.93
CA ALA A 60 -3.40 -1.54 -0.42
C ALA A 60 -3.39 -1.47 1.11
N ALA A 61 -3.47 -2.61 1.80
CA ALA A 61 -3.35 -2.67 3.25
C ALA A 61 -1.99 -2.18 3.74
N SER A 62 -0.91 -2.55 3.04
CA SER A 62 0.43 -2.02 3.30
C SER A 62 0.48 -0.51 3.12
N ASN A 63 -0.07 0.03 2.02
CA ASN A 63 -0.13 1.47 1.79
C ASN A 63 -0.92 2.22 2.87
N ASN A 64 -2.04 1.64 3.35
CA ASN A 64 -2.82 2.23 4.43
C ASN A 64 -2.08 2.20 5.78
N ALA A 65 -1.19 1.24 5.98
CA ALA A 65 -0.33 1.18 7.16
C ALA A 65 0.79 2.25 7.15
N LEU A 66 1.09 2.88 6.01
CA LEU A 66 2.02 4.02 5.90
C LEU A 66 1.35 5.34 6.32
N THR A 67 0.59 5.33 7.42
CA THR A 67 0.09 6.56 8.02
C THR A 67 1.23 7.20 8.81
N PRO A 68 1.58 8.48 8.54
CA PRO A 68 2.68 9.14 9.23
C PRO A 68 2.37 9.31 10.72
N ASP A 69 3.31 8.92 11.57
CA ASP A 69 3.25 9.13 13.01
C ASP A 69 3.59 10.61 13.33
N PRO A 70 2.71 11.37 14.02
CA PRO A 70 2.94 12.77 14.34
C PRO A 70 4.15 13.02 15.26
N SER A 71 4.60 12.00 16.00
CA SER A 71 5.76 12.11 16.89
C SER A 71 7.11 11.92 16.18
N LYS A 72 7.08 11.41 14.94
CA LYS A 72 8.27 11.09 14.16
C LYS A 72 8.62 12.27 13.25
N HIS A 73 9.79 12.85 13.45
CA HIS A 73 10.30 13.91 12.57
C HIS A 73 10.85 13.34 11.26
N ASP A 74 9.99 13.21 10.25
CA ASP A 74 10.38 12.79 8.90
C ASP A 74 10.91 13.98 8.07
N SER A 75 12.20 14.30 8.20
CA SER A 75 12.87 15.41 7.49
C SER A 75 13.04 15.22 5.97
N ILE A 76 12.48 14.14 5.43
CA ILE A 76 12.56 13.73 4.02
C ILE A 76 11.19 13.90 3.34
N ALA A 77 10.11 13.83 4.12
CA ALA A 77 8.76 14.05 3.62
C ALA A 77 8.55 15.55 3.36
N SER A 78 7.80 15.85 2.30
CA SER A 78 7.39 17.21 1.94
C SER A 78 5.87 17.29 1.94
N SER A 79 5.35 18.50 2.13
CA SER A 79 3.91 18.76 1.97
C SER A 79 3.57 18.90 0.50
N TRP A 80 2.37 18.47 0.10
CA TRP A 80 1.91 18.53 -1.29
C TRP A 80 1.98 19.93 -1.92
N TRP A 81 1.77 20.99 -1.13
CA TRP A 81 1.80 22.38 -1.59
C TRP A 81 3.22 22.91 -1.85
N GLU A 82 4.24 22.24 -1.32
CA GLU A 82 5.64 22.63 -1.52
C GLU A 82 6.14 22.25 -2.93
N TRP A 83 5.48 21.29 -3.59
CA TRP A 83 5.86 20.77 -4.90
C TRP A 83 5.71 21.79 -6.04
N PRO A 84 4.58 22.50 -6.20
CA PRO A 84 4.44 23.51 -7.25
C PRO A 84 5.38 24.71 -7.07
N LEU A 85 5.67 25.10 -5.83
CA LEU A 85 6.59 26.20 -5.51
C LEU A 85 8.05 25.75 -5.47
N MET A 86 8.28 24.44 -5.32
CA MET A 86 9.59 23.82 -5.15
C MET A 86 10.39 24.42 -3.99
N TRP A 87 9.75 24.51 -2.82
CA TRP A 87 10.41 25.04 -1.62
C TRP A 87 11.43 24.05 -1.06
N SER A 88 11.07 22.76 -1.04
CA SER A 88 11.90 21.69 -0.48
C SER A 88 12.25 20.65 -1.55
N GLY A 89 13.46 20.11 -1.48
CA GLY A 89 13.94 18.99 -2.29
C GLY A 89 14.33 17.82 -1.40
N ILE A 90 14.63 16.68 -2.01
CA ILE A 90 14.91 15.44 -1.27
C ILE A 90 16.38 15.04 -1.38
N ARG A 91 16.95 14.60 -0.26
CA ARG A 91 18.32 14.09 -0.17
C ARG A 91 18.28 12.59 -0.43
N MET A 92 18.96 12.11 -1.47
CA MET A 92 18.98 10.68 -1.85
C MET A 92 20.21 9.93 -1.35
N SER A 93 21.19 10.66 -0.81
CA SER A 93 22.46 10.11 -0.31
C SER A 93 22.84 10.73 1.03
N GLY A 94 23.66 10.01 1.79
CA GLY A 94 24.23 10.48 3.05
C GLY A 94 25.17 11.67 2.83
N TRP A 95 25.18 12.61 3.76
CA TRP A 95 25.95 13.86 3.68
C TRP A 95 27.36 13.75 4.29
N GLN A 96 28.00 12.60 4.13
CA GLN A 96 29.37 12.38 4.62
C GLN A 96 30.41 12.97 3.66
N HIS A 97 31.60 13.31 4.17
CA HIS A 97 32.67 13.95 3.39
C HIS A 97 33.25 13.06 2.28
N ASN A 98 33.15 11.73 2.44
CA ASN A 98 33.74 10.74 1.53
C ASN A 98 32.75 10.19 0.47
N MET A 99 31.53 10.76 0.38
CA MET A 99 30.51 10.28 -0.54
C MET A 99 30.02 11.38 -1.48
N ARG A 100 29.67 10.98 -2.71
CA ARG A 100 29.03 11.88 -3.68
C ARG A 100 27.61 12.20 -3.21
N LYS A 101 27.31 13.49 -3.13
CA LYS A 101 26.03 14.01 -2.61
C LYS A 101 25.07 14.21 -3.76
N TYR A 102 23.96 13.49 -3.73
CA TYR A 102 22.86 13.62 -4.69
C TYR A 102 21.67 14.27 -4.02
N TYR A 103 21.24 15.39 -4.60
CA TYR A 103 20.08 16.15 -4.18
C TYR A 103 19.11 16.22 -5.35
N MET A 104 17.91 15.70 -5.15
CA MET A 104 16.87 15.75 -6.18
C MET A 104 16.11 17.06 -6.03
N PHE A 105 16.33 17.93 -7.00
CA PHE A 105 15.72 19.24 -7.14
C PHE A 105 15.42 19.48 -8.61
N GLY A 106 14.20 19.91 -8.93
CA GLY A 106 13.79 20.17 -10.32
C GLY A 106 14.33 21.49 -10.84
N ASN A 107 14.10 21.79 -12.12
CA ASN A 107 14.39 23.11 -12.68
C ASN A 107 13.27 24.09 -12.27
N PRO A 108 13.57 25.15 -11.48
CA PRO A 108 12.57 26.12 -11.00
C PRO A 108 11.78 26.78 -12.11
N PHE A 109 12.45 27.16 -13.20
CA PHE A 109 11.79 27.84 -14.31
C PHE A 109 10.72 26.97 -14.97
N VAL A 110 11.01 25.68 -15.15
CA VAL A 110 10.08 24.74 -15.79
C VAL A 110 8.86 24.51 -14.90
N ILE A 111 9.07 24.25 -13.61
CA ILE A 111 7.99 23.90 -12.68
C ILE A 111 7.10 25.11 -12.35
N TRP A 112 7.68 26.30 -12.21
CA TRP A 112 6.88 27.51 -12.01
C TRP A 112 6.07 27.87 -13.25
N PHE A 113 6.66 27.72 -14.44
CA PHE A 113 5.95 27.96 -15.69
C PHE A 113 4.78 26.99 -15.87
N THR A 114 4.99 25.68 -15.63
CA THR A 114 3.91 24.69 -15.75
C THR A 114 2.81 24.89 -14.72
N THR A 115 3.17 25.23 -13.48
CA THR A 115 2.20 25.56 -12.42
C THR A 115 1.37 26.78 -12.79
N PHE A 116 2.01 27.87 -13.25
CA PHE A 116 1.32 29.08 -13.66
C PHE A 116 0.39 28.86 -14.85
N MET A 117 0.82 28.09 -15.85
CA MET A 117 -0.03 27.73 -16.99
C MET A 117 -1.23 26.88 -16.54
N PHE A 118 -1.04 25.89 -15.67
CA PHE A 118 -2.12 25.07 -15.14
C PHE A 118 -3.18 25.91 -14.39
N THR A 119 -2.74 26.84 -13.54
CA THR A 119 -3.64 27.75 -12.82
C THR A 119 -4.40 28.67 -13.78
N ASN A 120 -3.76 29.23 -14.80
CA ASN A 120 -4.43 30.09 -15.79
C ASN A 120 -5.47 29.33 -16.59
N ILE A 121 -5.15 28.09 -17.00
CA ILE A 121 -6.08 27.21 -17.71
C ILE A 121 -7.29 26.91 -16.83
N CYS A 122 -7.08 26.46 -15.58
CA CYS A 122 -8.15 26.19 -14.63
C CYS A 122 -9.04 27.42 -14.40
N ASN A 123 -8.44 28.61 -14.24
CA ASN A 123 -9.19 29.84 -14.05
C ASN A 123 -10.02 30.24 -15.29
N CYS A 124 -9.49 30.01 -16.50
CA CYS A 124 -10.21 30.23 -17.74
C CYS A 124 -11.42 29.27 -17.88
N TYR A 125 -11.22 27.98 -17.58
CA TYR A 125 -12.29 26.98 -17.62
C TYR A 125 -13.35 27.13 -16.52
N CYS A 126 -13.01 27.70 -15.36
CA CYS A 126 -13.99 27.97 -14.28
C CYS A 126 -14.76 29.28 -14.46
N ASN A 127 -14.29 30.21 -15.30
CA ASN A 127 -14.99 31.47 -15.60
C ASN A 127 -15.82 31.42 -16.90
N TYR A 128 -15.80 30.30 -17.61
CA TYR A 128 -16.72 29.96 -18.70
C TYR A 128 -17.83 29.04 -18.19
#